data_AF-A0A1Q6QML0-F1
#
_entry.id   AF-A0A1Q6QML0-F1
#
_cell.length_a   1.000
_cell.length_b   1.000
_cell.length_c   1.000
_cell.angle_alpha   90.00
_cell.angle_beta   90.00
_cell.angle_gamma   90.00
#
_symmetry.space_group_name_H-M   'P 1'
#
loop_
_entity.id
_entity.type
_entity.pdbx_description
1 polymer ?
#
loop_
_entity_poly.entity_id
_entity_poly.type
_entity_poly.pdbx_seq_one_letter_code
_entity_poly.pdbx_strand_id
1 'polypeptide(L)'
;MSGTMLYTMIYNMMMQPDDYLGRTIRVKGQFSAYVDEKSGKSYYACYIADAAGCCAQGLEFLPANALAYPDDFPEPGTDITVRGELALMQEENGFQYLVLKDASFTVT
;
A
#
# COMPACT_ATOMS: atom_id res chain seq x y z
N MET A 1 8.43 -22.02 -3.38
CA MET A 1 8.91 -21.59 -2.04
C MET A 1 9.14 -20.07 -2.07
N SER A 2 8.09 -19.26 -1.93
CA SER A 2 8.19 -17.80 -2.15
C SER A 2 7.41 -16.94 -1.14
N GLY A 3 6.75 -17.53 -0.15
CA GLY A 3 5.99 -16.79 0.88
C GLY A 3 6.83 -16.32 2.08
N THR A 4 7.98 -16.94 2.34
CA THR A 4 8.76 -16.69 3.57
C THR A 4 9.61 -15.41 3.50
N MET A 5 9.98 -14.95 2.29
CA MET A 5 10.85 -13.75 2.14
C MET A 5 10.12 -12.45 2.45
N LEU A 6 8.84 -12.33 2.12
CA LEU A 6 8.09 -11.08 2.35
C LEU A 6 7.84 -10.85 3.85
N TYR A 7 7.55 -11.92 4.59
CA TYR A 7 7.25 -11.82 6.02
C TYR A 7 8.50 -11.46 6.85
N THR A 8 9.65 -12.08 6.58
CA THR A 8 10.90 -11.71 7.25
C THR A 8 11.30 -10.27 6.94
N MET A 9 11.01 -9.77 5.73
CA MET A 9 11.22 -8.36 5.39
C MET A 9 10.28 -7.44 6.16
N ILE A 10 8.99 -7.72 6.26
CA ILE A 10 8.03 -6.88 7.00
C ILE A 10 8.35 -6.89 8.52
N TYR A 11 8.73 -8.03 9.08
CA TYR A 11 9.15 -8.12 10.48
C TYR A 11 10.48 -7.40 10.73
N ASN A 12 11.46 -7.53 9.82
CA ASN A 12 12.68 -6.72 9.88
C ASN A 12 12.42 -5.23 9.61
N MET A 13 11.43 -4.85 8.80
CA MET A 13 11.01 -3.46 8.57
C MET A 13 10.40 -2.85 9.82
N MET A 14 9.74 -3.64 10.68
CA MET A 14 9.29 -3.18 12.00
C MET A 14 10.45 -3.02 12.99
N MET A 15 11.53 -3.82 12.88
CA MET A 15 12.71 -3.70 13.75
C MET A 15 13.73 -2.67 13.27
N GLN A 16 13.89 -2.49 11.95
CA GLN A 16 14.81 -1.57 11.30
C GLN A 16 14.16 -0.96 10.05
N PRO A 17 13.24 -0.01 10.24
CA PRO A 17 12.57 0.65 9.13
C PRO A 17 13.53 1.30 8.11
N ASP A 18 14.63 1.89 8.60
CA ASP A 18 15.63 2.61 7.79
C ASP A 18 16.25 1.79 6.65
N ASP A 19 16.38 0.46 6.79
CA ASP A 19 17.10 -0.37 5.82
C ASP A 19 16.26 -0.70 4.56
N TYR A 20 14.96 -0.46 4.64
CA TYR A 20 13.99 -0.82 3.61
C TYR A 20 13.22 0.38 3.03
N LEU A 21 13.30 1.53 3.71
CA LEU A 21 12.84 2.81 3.17
C LEU A 21 13.60 3.13 1.87
N GLY A 22 12.88 3.64 0.87
CA GLY A 22 13.46 3.94 -0.43
C GLY A 22 13.56 2.73 -1.37
N ARG A 23 13.12 1.54 -0.96
CA ARG A 23 13.06 0.39 -1.87
C ARG A 23 11.74 0.37 -2.64
N THR A 24 11.84 0.21 -3.95
CA THR A 24 10.66 -0.04 -4.78
C THR A 24 10.20 -1.48 -4.62
N ILE A 25 9.00 -1.70 -4.07
CA ILE A 25 8.38 -3.01 -3.97
C ILE A 25 7.22 -3.14 -4.95
N ARG A 26 6.84 -4.39 -5.25
CA ARG A 26 5.68 -4.72 -6.07
C ARG A 26 4.75 -5.63 -5.28
N VAL A 27 3.49 -5.25 -5.23
CA VAL A 27 2.45 -5.86 -4.41
C VAL A 27 1.24 -6.15 -5.28
N LYS A 28 0.70 -7.36 -5.19
CA LYS A 28 -0.55 -7.74 -5.86
C LYS A 28 -1.65 -7.87 -4.80
N GLY A 29 -2.81 -7.31 -5.05
CA GLY A 29 -3.94 -7.32 -4.13
C GLY A 29 -5.21 -6.76 -4.78
N GLN A 30 -6.26 -6.60 -3.99
CA GLN A 30 -7.49 -5.98 -4.44
C GLN A 30 -7.45 -4.47 -4.19
N PHE A 31 -7.89 -3.68 -5.16
CA PHE A 31 -8.01 -2.25 -5.01
C PHE A 31 -9.09 -1.93 -3.97
N SER A 32 -8.78 -1.02 -3.05
CA SER A 32 -9.72 -0.48 -2.09
C SER A 32 -9.60 1.04 -2.08
N ALA A 33 -10.73 1.72 -2.20
CA ALA A 33 -10.81 3.17 -2.12
C ALA A 33 -11.77 3.55 -0.98
N TYR A 34 -11.33 4.48 -0.14
CA TYR A 34 -12.15 5.07 0.90
C TYR A 34 -12.21 6.58 0.68
N VAL A 35 -13.42 7.13 0.56
CA VAL A 35 -13.63 8.57 0.42
C VAL A 35 -14.13 9.10 1.75
N ASP A 36 -13.34 9.96 2.39
CA ASP A 36 -13.78 10.65 3.60
C ASP A 36 -14.83 11.71 3.23
N GLU A 37 -16.10 11.44 3.52
CA GLU A 37 -17.22 12.33 3.19
C GLU A 37 -17.11 13.71 3.86
N LYS A 38 -16.36 13.82 4.96
CA LYS A 38 -16.17 15.09 5.69
C LYS A 38 -15.15 16.00 5.02
N SER A 39 -14.03 15.42 4.57
CA SER A 39 -12.92 16.17 3.99
C SER A 39 -12.94 16.17 2.46
N GLY A 40 -13.73 15.29 1.83
CA GLY A 40 -13.72 15.03 0.40
C GLY A 40 -12.44 14.35 -0.09
N LYS A 41 -11.59 13.85 0.83
CA LYS A 41 -10.31 13.22 0.49
C LYS A 41 -10.52 11.75 0.16
N SER A 42 -9.99 11.33 -0.98
CA SER A 42 -9.97 9.93 -1.38
C SER A 42 -8.65 9.29 -0.94
N TYR A 43 -8.76 8.16 -0.26
CA TYR A 43 -7.68 7.34 0.24
C TYR A 43 -7.66 6.03 -0.54
N TYR A 44 -6.49 5.60 -0.96
CA TYR A 44 -6.31 4.42 -1.80
C TYR A 44 -5.42 3.40 -1.07
N ALA A 45 -5.92 2.18 -0.98
CA ALA A 45 -5.21 1.08 -0.37
C ALA A 45 -5.24 -0.14 -1.27
N CYS A 46 -4.13 -0.87 -1.30
CA CYS A 46 -4.06 -2.19 -1.90
C CYS A 46 -4.31 -3.22 -0.82
N TYR A 47 -5.46 -3.88 -0.87
CA TYR A 47 -5.80 -4.96 0.05
C TYR A 47 -5.11 -6.25 -0.37
N ILE A 48 -4.06 -6.59 0.36
CA ILE A 48 -3.30 -7.81 0.11
C ILE A 48 -3.98 -8.94 0.90
N ALA A 49 -4.77 -9.77 0.23
CA ALA A 49 -5.28 -11.00 0.82
C ALA A 49 -4.08 -11.94 1.04
N ASP A 50 -3.62 -12.03 2.29
CA ASP A 50 -2.41 -12.77 2.63
C ASP A 50 -2.59 -14.29 2.47
N ALA A 51 -1.54 -14.95 2.00
CA ALA A 51 -1.41 -16.41 1.99
C ALA A 51 -0.96 -16.97 3.37
N ALA A 52 -0.60 -16.13 4.34
CA ALA A 52 -0.18 -16.49 5.70
C ALA A 52 -1.06 -15.91 6.84
N GLY A 53 -2.13 -15.17 6.54
CA GLY A 53 -3.20 -14.75 7.46
C GLY A 53 -2.83 -13.91 8.69
N CYS A 54 -1.60 -13.38 8.84
CA CYS A 54 -1.18 -12.81 10.13
C CYS A 54 -1.50 -11.32 10.30
N CYS A 55 -1.49 -10.54 9.21
CA CYS A 55 -1.88 -9.13 9.21
C CYS A 55 -2.57 -8.82 7.88
N ALA A 56 -3.90 -8.89 7.84
CA ALA A 56 -4.66 -8.32 6.73
C ALA A 56 -4.58 -6.79 6.84
N GLN A 57 -3.51 -6.20 6.32
CA GLN A 57 -3.32 -4.76 6.28
C GLN A 57 -3.43 -4.27 4.83
N GLY A 58 -4.34 -3.34 4.61
CA GLY A 58 -4.34 -2.56 3.37
C GLY A 58 -3.06 -1.74 3.33
N LEU A 59 -2.28 -1.91 2.27
CA LEU A 59 -1.09 -1.08 2.08
C LEU A 59 -1.51 0.19 1.36
N GLU A 60 -1.49 1.31 2.08
CA GLU A 60 -1.80 2.61 1.50
C GLU A 60 -0.76 2.99 0.45
N PHE A 61 -1.22 3.58 -0.64
CA PHE A 61 -0.34 4.03 -1.70
C PHE A 61 -0.76 5.41 -2.21
N LEU A 62 0.26 6.23 -2.44
CA LEU A 62 0.16 7.56 -2.99
C LEU A 62 0.57 7.46 -4.47
N PRO A 63 -0.38 7.58 -5.40
CA PRO A 63 -0.04 7.55 -6.81
C PRO A 63 0.93 8.68 -7.16
N ALA A 64 1.95 8.38 -7.98
CA ALA A 64 2.90 9.40 -8.46
C ALA A 64 2.21 10.47 -9.32
N ASN A 65 1.18 10.06 -10.05
CA ASN A 65 0.39 10.92 -10.91
C ASN A 65 -0.84 11.44 -10.16
N ALA A 66 -1.29 12.64 -10.56
CA ALA A 66 -2.57 13.20 -10.13
C ALA A 66 -3.73 12.45 -10.81
N LEU A 67 -3.92 11.18 -10.43
CA LEU A 67 -5.03 10.36 -10.86
C LEU A 67 -6.31 10.82 -10.16
N ALA A 68 -7.39 11.00 -10.91
CA ALA A 68 -8.68 11.37 -10.36
C ALA A 68 -9.52 10.10 -10.12
N TYR A 69 -9.85 9.83 -8.86
CA TYR A 69 -10.88 8.83 -8.56
C TYR A 69 -12.27 9.44 -8.81
N PRO A 70 -13.21 8.72 -9.44
CA PRO A 70 -13.13 7.33 -9.90
C PRO A 70 -12.66 7.12 -11.35
N ASP A 71 -12.52 8.16 -12.19
CA ASP A 71 -12.24 8.01 -13.63
C ASP A 71 -10.94 7.26 -13.97
N ASP A 72 -9.85 7.52 -13.22
CA ASP A 72 -8.53 6.92 -13.46
C ASP A 72 -8.27 5.64 -12.66
N PHE A 73 -9.21 5.24 -11.79
CA PHE A 73 -9.03 4.13 -10.86
C PHE A 73 -9.98 2.98 -11.16
N PRO A 74 -9.58 1.73 -10.88
CA PRO A 74 -10.45 0.58 -11.06
C PRO A 74 -11.54 0.55 -9.98
N GLU A 75 -12.56 -0.29 -10.20
CA GLU A 75 -13.59 -0.49 -9.18
C GLU A 75 -13.00 -1.16 -7.92
N PRO A 76 -13.42 -0.77 -6.71
CA PRO A 76 -12.98 -1.43 -5.49
C PRO A 76 -13.31 -2.94 -5.54
N GLY A 77 -12.35 -3.77 -5.16
CA GLY A 77 -12.39 -5.23 -5.29
C GLY A 77 -11.67 -5.77 -6.53
N THR A 78 -11.33 -4.91 -7.49
CA THR A 78 -10.55 -5.30 -8.69
C THR A 78 -9.14 -5.72 -8.32
N ASP A 79 -8.64 -6.81 -8.92
CA ASP A 79 -7.27 -7.24 -8.74
C ASP A 79 -6.30 -6.27 -9.42
N ILE A 80 -5.39 -5.71 -8.64
CA ILE A 80 -4.38 -4.76 -9.08
C ILE A 80 -3.00 -5.17 -8.60
N THR A 81 -1.99 -4.80 -9.37
CA THR A 81 -0.60 -4.86 -8.98
C THR A 81 -0.07 -3.44 -8.78
N VAL A 82 0.20 -3.07 -7.53
CA VAL A 82 0.79 -1.77 -7.14
C VAL A 82 2.31 -1.90 -7.05
N ARG A 83 3.02 -0.93 -7.60
CA ARG A 83 4.46 -0.78 -7.52
C ARG A 83 4.78 0.62 -7.05
N GLY A 84 5.45 0.75 -5.91
CA GLY A 84 5.83 2.05 -5.36
C GLY A 84 7.05 1.93 -4.46
N GLU A 85 7.56 3.07 -4.04
CA GLU A 85 8.65 3.18 -3.09
C GLU A 85 8.13 3.07 -1.66
N LEU A 86 8.67 2.13 -0.89
CA LEU A 86 8.31 1.97 0.50
C LEU A 86 8.78 3.19 1.30
N ALA A 87 7.83 3.87 1.94
CA ALA A 87 8.06 5.01 2.80
C ALA A 87 7.34 4.82 4.14
N LEU A 88 7.81 5.50 5.19
CA LEU A 88 7.12 5.59 6.46
C LEU A 88 6.47 6.96 6.55
N MET A 89 5.18 6.98 6.83
CA MET A 89 4.48 8.17 7.26
C MET A 89 4.31 8.12 8.77
N GLN A 90 4.50 9.28 9.39
CA GLN A 90 4.22 9.50 10.80
C GLN A 90 2.94 10.34 10.89
N GLU A 91 1.94 9.83 11.58
CA GLU A 91 0.75 10.59 11.93
C GLU A 91 1.08 11.62 13.02
N GLU A 92 0.24 12.65 13.14
CA GLU A 92 0.35 13.68 14.18
C GLU A 92 0.32 13.09 15.60
N ASN A 93 -0.29 11.91 15.77
CA ASN A 93 -0.33 11.17 17.04
C ASN A 93 0.98 10.41 17.36
N GLY A 94 2.01 10.51 16.51
CA GLY A 94 3.28 9.80 16.66
C GLY A 94 3.25 8.35 16.19
N PHE A 95 2.12 7.87 15.66
CA PHE A 95 2.02 6.54 15.06
C PHE A 95 2.70 6.51 13.70
N GLN A 96 3.54 5.51 13.44
CA GLN A 96 4.22 5.35 12.16
C GLN A 96 3.60 4.18 11.40
N TYR A 97 3.31 4.38 10.12
CA TYR A 97 2.77 3.37 9.23
C TYR A 97 3.48 3.38 7.88
N LEU A 98 3.47 2.24 7.21
CA LEU A 98 4.09 2.06 5.90
C LEU A 98 3.14 2.52 4.80
N VAL A 99 3.66 3.32 3.88
CA VAL A 99 2.96 3.81 2.69
C VAL A 99 3.84 3.63 1.47
N LEU A 100 3.23 3.38 0.31
CA LEU A 100 3.94 3.40 -0.97
C LEU A 100 3.86 4.79 -1.59
N LYS A 101 5.00 5.50 -1.68
CA LYS A 101 5.11 6.74 -2.44
C LYS A 101 5.44 6.46 -3.89
N ASP A 102 5.18 7.44 -4.74
CA ASP A 102 5.41 7.36 -6.19
C ASP A 102 4.86 6.06 -6.79
N ALA A 103 3.67 5.68 -6.31
CA ALA A 103 3.09 4.40 -6.65
C ALA A 103 2.45 4.46 -8.03
N SER A 104 2.54 3.34 -8.73
CA SER A 104 1.86 3.06 -9.98
C SER A 104 1.13 1.75 -9.83
N PHE A 105 -0.06 1.62 -10.40
CA PHE A 105 -0.82 0.38 -10.36
C PHE A 105 -1.18 -0.09 -11.77
N THR A 106 -1.44 -1.38 -11.90
CA THR A 106 -1.92 -1.98 -13.15
C THR A 106 -2.96 -3.01 -12.79
N VAL A 107 -4.10 -2.97 -13.49
CA VAL A 107 -5.16 -3.98 -13.36
C VAL A 107 -4.68 -5.30 -13.93
N THR A 108 -4.92 -6.41 -13.22
CA THR A 108 -4.48 -7.77 -13.61
C THR A 108 -5.63 -8.68 -14.02
#